data_AF-A0A937P2N0-F1
#
_entry.id   AF-A0A937P2N0-F1
#
_cell.length_a   1.000
_cell.length_b   1.000
_cell.length_c   1.000
_cell.angle_alpha   90.00
_cell.angle_beta   90.00
_cell.angle_gamma   90.00
#
_symmetry.space_group_name_H-M   'P 1'
#
loop_
_entity.id
_entity.type
_entity.pdbx_description
1 polymer ?
#
loop_
_entity_poly.entity_id
_entity_poly.type
_entity_poly.pdbx_seq_one_letter_code
_entity_poly.pdbx_strand_id
1 'polypeptide(L)'
;MPDNNHEIQLLQNDPGKLILLYQDLINIIVRKILIDPGYFNSQDKDDLAQQVSESLLLKVPVIKEKYNGMSLLRTFFSVIIRNICREIRRSELKQETVYRVSEYDATELPEKKTIYKKKFQSTEIKENYLRTHKSETEKEIVYKSEFKNFESILRTYSKKRAKIELCLKVIYRIPVAMADIKRYSGSADEEKNNEILKLSGSNEKVTNQEIYEKLTRFFNKYENRQNSNDAIRKWFEQKTGELIMLMNGNPPQAFYNTETFQYFVEKYYDNKME
;
A
#
# COMPACT_ATOMS: atom_id res chain seq x y z
N MET A 1 -7.99 -35.56 6.01
CA MET A 1 -8.58 -34.26 6.39
C MET A 1 -9.37 -34.51 7.65
N PRO A 2 -9.20 -33.72 8.73
CA PRO A 2 -10.00 -33.88 9.95
C PRO A 2 -11.49 -33.73 9.63
N ASP A 3 -12.33 -34.44 10.36
CA ASP A 3 -13.78 -34.27 10.29
C ASP A 3 -14.15 -32.91 10.93
N ASN A 4 -14.88 -32.08 10.19
CA ASN A 4 -15.35 -30.77 10.65
C ASN A 4 -16.17 -30.88 11.95
N ASN A 5 -16.91 -31.97 12.14
CA ASN A 5 -17.65 -32.19 13.39
C ASN A 5 -16.71 -32.39 14.59
N HIS A 6 -15.61 -33.12 14.38
CA HIS A 6 -14.58 -33.29 15.40
C HIS A 6 -13.90 -31.95 15.75
N GLU A 7 -13.58 -31.12 14.75
CA GLU A 7 -13.00 -29.79 14.96
C GLU A 7 -13.97 -28.88 15.75
N ILE A 8 -15.27 -28.94 15.48
CA ILE A 8 -16.30 -28.19 16.22
C ILE A 8 -16.39 -28.69 17.66
N GLN A 9 -16.33 -30.00 17.91
CA GLN A 9 -16.29 -30.54 19.27
C GLN A 9 -15.06 -30.07 20.03
N LEU A 10 -13.89 -30.05 19.40
CA LEU A 10 -12.67 -29.51 19.99
C LEU A 10 -12.80 -28.01 20.28
N LEU A 11 -13.42 -27.23 19.39
CA LEU A 11 -13.67 -25.81 19.66
C LEU A 11 -14.46 -25.63 20.96
N GLN A 12 -15.49 -26.45 21.19
CA GLN A 12 -16.34 -26.35 22.37
C GLN A 12 -15.65 -26.84 23.64
N ASN A 13 -14.99 -27.99 23.58
CA ASN A 13 -14.55 -28.71 24.78
C ASN A 13 -13.08 -28.48 25.12
N ASP A 14 -12.20 -28.32 24.13
CA ASP A 14 -10.76 -28.21 24.30
C ASP A 14 -10.11 -27.38 23.17
N PRO A 15 -10.24 -26.04 23.23
CA PRO A 15 -9.73 -25.17 22.17
C PRO A 15 -8.20 -25.20 22.07
N GLY A 16 -7.50 -25.62 23.14
CA GLY A 16 -6.04 -25.81 23.11
C GLY A 16 -5.65 -26.91 22.13
N LYS A 17 -6.31 -28.08 22.22
CA LYS A 17 -6.11 -29.17 21.25
C LYS A 17 -6.49 -28.76 19.82
N LEU A 18 -7.55 -27.97 19.65
CA LEU A 18 -7.91 -27.45 18.32
C LEU A 18 -6.79 -26.58 17.72
N ILE A 19 -6.18 -25.72 18.52
CA ILE A 19 -5.10 -24.84 18.03
C ILE A 19 -3.84 -25.65 17.72
N LEU A 20 -3.54 -26.70 18.48
CA LEU A 20 -2.48 -27.65 18.14
C LEU A 20 -2.75 -28.33 16.79
N LEU A 21 -4.00 -28.74 16.53
CA LEU A 21 -4.41 -29.32 15.25
C LEU A 21 -4.22 -28.35 14.07
N TYR A 22 -4.33 -27.04 14.31
CA TYR A 22 -4.14 -25.99 13.29
C TYR A 22 -2.73 -25.42 13.20
N GLN A 23 -1.72 -25.99 13.88
CA GLN A 23 -0.34 -25.48 13.81
C GLN A 23 0.22 -25.44 12.39
N ASP A 24 -0.03 -26.45 11.57
CA ASP A 24 0.43 -26.44 10.17
C ASP A 24 -0.22 -25.31 9.37
N LEU A 25 -1.51 -25.07 9.58
CA LEU A 25 -2.24 -23.99 8.92
C LEU A 25 -1.72 -22.62 9.35
N ILE A 26 -1.47 -22.44 10.66
CA ILE A 26 -0.89 -21.22 11.23
C ILE A 26 0.48 -20.98 10.59
N ASN A 27 1.35 -21.99 10.59
CA ASN A 27 2.69 -21.92 9.98
C ASN A 27 2.66 -21.50 8.52
N ILE A 28 1.76 -22.10 7.71
CA ILE A 28 1.60 -21.75 6.29
C ILE A 28 1.17 -20.29 6.12
N ILE A 29 0.20 -19.83 6.92
CA ILE A 29 -0.33 -18.47 6.79
C ILE A 29 0.69 -17.44 7.28
N VAL A 30 1.37 -17.69 8.41
CA VAL A 30 2.44 -16.84 8.95
C VAL A 30 3.54 -16.69 7.92
N ARG A 31 4.06 -17.79 7.37
CA ARG A 31 5.07 -17.74 6.31
C ARG A 31 4.61 -16.88 5.13
N LYS A 32 3.42 -17.17 4.59
CA LYS A 32 2.92 -16.50 3.38
C LYS A 32 2.62 -15.01 3.57
N ILE A 33 2.17 -14.60 4.76
CA ILE A 33 1.71 -13.22 5.01
C ILE A 33 2.79 -12.35 5.65
N LEU A 34 3.66 -12.93 6.48
CA LEU A 34 4.63 -12.18 7.27
C LEU A 34 6.06 -12.39 6.75
N ILE A 35 6.45 -13.62 6.43
CA ILE A 35 7.85 -13.95 6.07
C ILE A 35 8.13 -13.75 4.58
N ASP A 36 7.38 -14.39 3.69
CA ASP A 36 7.63 -14.36 2.24
C ASP A 36 7.60 -12.92 1.67
N PRO A 37 6.75 -12.00 2.14
CA PRO A 37 6.81 -10.59 1.72
C PRO A 37 7.97 -9.79 2.32
N GLY A 38 8.72 -10.35 3.27
CA GLY A 38 9.85 -9.72 3.94
C GLY A 38 9.49 -8.76 5.08
N TYR A 39 8.33 -8.92 5.72
CA TYR A 39 7.97 -8.08 6.87
C TYR A 39 8.72 -8.48 8.15
N PHE A 40 9.10 -9.74 8.27
CA PHE A 40 9.82 -10.31 9.41
C PHE A 40 10.89 -11.28 8.91
N ASN A 41 11.93 -11.54 9.70
CA ASN A 41 12.97 -12.47 9.31
C ASN A 41 12.46 -13.91 9.39
N SER A 42 13.00 -14.80 8.56
CA SER A 42 12.61 -16.21 8.57
C SER A 42 12.91 -16.92 9.90
N GLN A 43 13.85 -16.40 10.69
CA GLN A 43 14.18 -16.91 12.02
C GLN A 43 13.06 -16.64 13.04
N ASP A 44 12.30 -15.56 12.86
CA ASP A 44 11.21 -15.15 13.76
C ASP A 44 9.91 -15.95 13.48
N LYS A 45 9.92 -16.87 12.52
CA LYS A 45 8.72 -17.56 12.05
C LYS A 45 8.01 -18.30 13.18
N ASP A 46 8.74 -19.01 14.01
CA ASP A 46 8.16 -19.87 15.04
C ASP A 46 7.63 -19.03 16.23
N ASP A 47 8.33 -17.96 16.59
CA ASP A 47 7.85 -16.97 17.57
C ASP A 47 6.56 -16.29 17.10
N LEU A 48 6.49 -15.90 15.81
CA LEU A 48 5.28 -15.32 15.23
C LEU A 48 4.12 -16.34 15.18
N ALA A 49 4.40 -17.61 14.89
CA ALA A 49 3.39 -18.66 14.94
C ALA A 49 2.87 -18.89 16.37
N GLN A 50 3.75 -18.82 17.37
CA GLN A 50 3.37 -18.86 18.77
C GLN A 50 2.50 -17.66 19.15
N GLN A 51 2.90 -16.45 18.79
CA GLN A 51 2.13 -15.22 19.07
C GLN A 51 0.72 -15.26 18.44
N VAL A 52 0.60 -15.81 17.23
CA VAL A 52 -0.69 -16.05 16.58
C VAL A 52 -1.52 -17.08 17.35
N SER A 53 -0.90 -18.14 17.84
CA SER A 53 -1.57 -19.20 18.63
C SER A 53 -2.10 -18.66 19.96
N GLU A 54 -1.32 -17.84 20.67
CA GLU A 54 -1.74 -17.15 21.90
C GLU A 54 -2.90 -16.18 21.63
N SER A 55 -2.79 -15.39 20.56
CA SER A 55 -3.86 -14.48 20.14
C SER A 55 -5.15 -15.21 19.76
N LEU A 56 -5.04 -16.39 19.13
CA LEU A 56 -6.18 -17.25 18.82
C LEU A 56 -6.84 -17.76 20.09
N LEU A 57 -6.06 -18.27 21.06
CA LEU A 57 -6.56 -18.74 22.35
C LEU A 57 -7.41 -17.67 23.05
N LEU A 58 -6.91 -16.43 23.10
CA LEU A 58 -7.63 -15.30 23.70
C LEU A 58 -8.94 -14.97 22.96
N LYS A 59 -9.00 -15.20 21.64
CA LYS A 59 -10.20 -14.93 20.82
C LYS A 59 -11.20 -16.09 20.79
N VAL A 60 -10.90 -17.26 21.38
CA VAL A 60 -11.79 -18.44 21.37
C VAL A 60 -13.23 -18.14 21.80
N PRO A 61 -13.51 -17.40 22.89
CA PRO A 61 -14.90 -17.12 23.29
C PRO A 61 -15.69 -16.40 22.20
N VAL A 62 -15.08 -15.41 21.56
CA VAL A 62 -15.68 -14.64 20.46
C VAL A 62 -15.84 -15.51 19.21
N ILE A 63 -14.91 -16.42 18.95
CA ILE A 63 -14.97 -17.38 17.84
C ILE A 63 -16.17 -18.33 18.04
N LYS A 64 -16.36 -18.86 19.26
CA LYS A 64 -17.50 -19.72 19.61
C LYS A 64 -18.83 -19.03 19.37
N GLU A 65 -18.94 -17.77 19.78
CA GLU A 65 -20.16 -16.96 19.62
C GLU A 65 -20.46 -16.67 18.14
N LYS A 66 -19.44 -16.34 17.35
CA LYS A 66 -19.61 -15.89 15.96
C LYS A 66 -19.69 -17.01 14.93
N TYR A 67 -19.19 -18.19 15.24
CA TYR A 67 -19.19 -19.30 14.30
C TYR A 67 -20.60 -19.92 14.20
N ASN A 68 -21.21 -19.80 13.02
CA ASN A 68 -22.60 -20.23 12.77
C ASN A 68 -22.71 -21.54 11.98
N GLY A 69 -21.60 -22.23 11.70
CA GLY A 69 -21.59 -23.50 10.97
C GLY A 69 -21.82 -23.40 9.44
N MET A 70 -21.95 -22.21 8.87
CA MET A 70 -22.19 -22.02 7.43
C MET A 70 -20.98 -22.37 6.53
N SER A 71 -19.79 -22.47 7.11
CA SER A 71 -18.55 -22.81 6.42
C SER A 71 -17.73 -23.75 7.27
N LEU A 72 -16.84 -24.54 6.66
CA LEU A 72 -15.89 -25.38 7.40
C LEU A 72 -15.13 -24.54 8.42
N LEU A 73 -14.94 -25.08 9.63
CA LEU A 73 -14.30 -24.37 10.72
C LEU A 73 -12.88 -23.94 10.35
N ARG A 74 -12.17 -24.79 9.60
CA ARG A 74 -10.85 -24.48 9.04
C ARG A 74 -10.82 -23.25 8.15
N THR A 75 -11.84 -23.05 7.31
CA THR A 75 -11.96 -21.87 6.43
C THR A 75 -12.19 -20.61 7.27
N PHE A 76 -13.06 -20.71 8.28
CA PHE A 76 -13.33 -19.63 9.21
C PHE A 76 -12.07 -19.23 10.02
N PHE A 77 -11.37 -20.22 10.60
CA PHE A 77 -10.11 -20.02 11.31
C PHE A 77 -9.03 -19.40 10.41
N SER A 78 -8.93 -19.84 9.16
CA SER A 78 -7.98 -19.25 8.20
C SER A 78 -8.17 -17.74 8.06
N VAL A 79 -9.41 -17.25 8.04
CA VAL A 79 -9.68 -15.80 7.97
C VAL A 79 -9.25 -15.08 9.24
N ILE A 80 -9.52 -15.68 10.41
CA ILE A 80 -9.12 -15.11 11.71
C ILE A 80 -7.60 -15.04 11.83
N ILE A 81 -6.89 -16.11 11.48
CA ILE A 81 -5.42 -16.18 11.49
C ILE A 81 -4.84 -15.07 10.62
N ARG A 82 -5.35 -14.90 9.39
CA ARG A 82 -4.89 -13.82 8.49
C ARG A 82 -5.11 -12.44 9.09
N ASN A 83 -6.21 -12.23 9.80
CA ASN A 83 -6.50 -10.96 10.46
C ASN A 83 -5.54 -10.72 11.64
N ILE A 84 -5.22 -11.74 12.43
CA ILE A 84 -4.22 -11.65 13.50
C ILE A 84 -2.84 -11.32 12.92
N CYS A 85 -2.39 -12.00 11.86
CA CYS A 85 -1.12 -11.65 11.20
C CYS A 85 -1.09 -10.18 10.74
N ARG A 86 -2.21 -9.66 10.20
CA ARG A 86 -2.33 -8.25 9.82
C ARG A 86 -2.26 -7.31 11.02
N GLU A 87 -2.81 -7.71 12.17
CA GLU A 87 -2.71 -6.96 13.44
C GLU A 87 -1.26 -6.93 13.93
N ILE A 88 -0.56 -8.06 13.98
CA ILE A 88 0.86 -8.16 14.36
C ILE A 88 1.72 -7.26 13.47
N ARG A 89 1.55 -7.35 12.15
CA ARG A 89 2.26 -6.46 11.21
C ARG A 89 1.98 -4.97 11.49
N ARG A 90 0.75 -4.63 11.85
CA ARG A 90 0.39 -3.24 12.18
C ARG A 90 0.94 -2.78 13.53
N SER A 91 1.04 -3.66 14.53
CA SER A 91 1.62 -3.32 15.82
C SER A 91 3.13 -3.13 15.73
N GLU A 92 3.82 -3.95 14.93
CA GLU A 92 5.26 -3.83 14.73
C GLU A 92 5.63 -2.49 14.08
N LEU A 93 4.91 -2.14 13.01
CA LEU A 93 5.06 -0.83 12.36
C LEU A 93 4.81 0.34 13.33
N LYS A 94 3.95 0.15 14.35
CA LYS A 94 3.73 1.17 15.39
C LYS A 94 4.85 1.17 16.43
N GLN A 95 5.34 0.02 16.89
CA GLN A 95 6.40 -0.06 17.89
C GLN A 95 7.72 0.50 17.37
N GLU A 96 8.07 0.23 16.11
CA GLU A 96 9.22 0.85 15.45
C GLU A 96 9.11 2.39 15.40
N THR A 97 7.87 2.90 15.31
CA THR A 97 7.61 4.35 15.35
C THR A 97 7.74 4.92 16.77
N VAL A 98 7.52 4.15 17.83
CA VAL A 98 7.58 4.61 19.23
C VAL A 98 9.03 4.61 19.75
N TYR A 99 9.81 3.56 19.47
CA TYR A 99 11.21 3.49 19.90
C TYR A 99 12.08 4.60 19.30
N ARG A 100 11.82 5.00 18.04
CA ARG A 100 12.51 6.15 17.41
C ARG A 100 12.17 7.50 18.05
N VAL A 101 11.11 7.61 18.85
CA VAL A 101 10.71 8.84 19.54
C VAL A 101 11.26 8.89 20.97
N SER A 102 11.55 7.76 21.60
CA SER A 102 12.05 7.70 22.98
C SER A 102 13.58 7.89 23.13
N GLU A 103 14.34 7.92 22.03
CA GLU A 103 15.77 8.24 22.03
C GLU A 103 16.08 9.75 22.04
N TYR A 104 15.07 10.61 22.06
CA TYR A 104 15.23 12.06 22.27
C TYR A 104 14.75 12.43 23.67
N ASP A 105 15.68 12.96 24.46
CA ASP A 105 15.52 13.33 25.87
C ASP A 105 14.20 14.03 26.17
N ALA A 106 13.49 13.48 27.16
CA ALA A 106 12.23 13.97 27.66
C ALA A 106 12.46 15.13 28.64
N THR A 107 12.39 16.36 28.14
CA THR A 107 11.94 17.51 28.95
C THR A 107 10.64 18.03 28.35
N GLU A 108 9.51 17.45 28.79
CA GLU A 108 8.25 18.11 29.18
C GLU A 108 7.06 17.14 29.12
N LEU A 109 6.24 17.17 30.18
CA LEU A 109 5.08 16.30 30.41
C LEU A 109 3.85 16.74 29.59
N PRO A 110 2.91 15.83 29.31
CA PRO A 110 1.93 15.99 28.25
C PRO A 110 0.60 16.58 28.72
N GLU A 111 0.06 17.54 27.97
CA GLU A 111 -1.37 17.83 28.01
C GLU A 111 -2.14 16.90 27.06
N LYS A 112 -3.15 16.23 27.63
CA LYS A 112 -4.11 15.39 26.92
C LYS A 112 -5.11 16.25 26.14
N LYS A 113 -5.20 16.07 24.82
CA LYS A 113 -6.46 15.68 24.15
C LYS A 113 -6.29 15.37 22.65
N THR A 114 -6.87 14.22 22.32
CA THR A 114 -7.56 13.82 21.07
C THR A 114 -6.79 13.74 19.75
N ILE A 115 -6.63 12.48 19.31
CA ILE A 115 -6.56 12.01 17.92
C ILE A 115 -5.50 12.73 17.09
N TYR A 116 -4.26 12.34 17.31
CA TYR A 116 -3.15 12.72 16.44
C TYR A 116 -3.35 12.09 15.05
N LYS A 117 -3.82 12.91 14.10
CA LYS A 117 -3.16 13.02 12.79
C LYS A 117 -1.69 13.31 13.09
N LYS A 118 -0.85 12.28 13.28
CA LYS A 118 0.59 12.52 13.45
C LYS A 118 1.19 12.60 12.07
N LYS A 119 1.61 13.83 11.71
CA LYS A 119 2.70 14.11 10.79
C LYS A 119 3.70 12.96 10.90
N PHE A 120 3.85 12.20 9.82
CA PHE A 120 5.10 11.48 9.63
C PHE A 120 6.17 12.56 9.72
N GLN A 121 6.99 12.52 10.77
CA GLN A 121 8.35 12.98 10.58
C GLN A 121 8.91 12.01 9.57
N SER A 122 8.83 12.43 8.32
CA SER A 122 9.79 12.04 7.32
C SER A 122 11.13 11.96 8.06
N THR A 123 11.76 10.80 8.04
CA THR A 123 13.15 10.91 7.62
C THR A 123 13.00 11.50 6.24
N GLU A 124 13.09 12.83 6.16
CA GLU A 124 13.38 13.50 4.90
C GLU A 124 14.39 12.58 4.23
N ILE A 125 14.22 12.32 2.92
CA ILE A 125 15.36 11.95 2.08
C ILE A 125 16.47 12.85 2.58
N LYS A 126 17.40 12.30 3.37
CA LYS A 126 18.17 13.12 4.32
C LYS A 126 18.62 14.31 3.50
N GLU A 127 18.19 15.51 3.86
CA GLU A 127 18.87 16.68 3.35
C GLU A 127 20.37 16.48 3.62
N ASN A 128 20.75 15.73 4.65
CA ASN A 128 22.11 15.24 4.90
C ASN A 128 22.73 14.23 3.89
N TYR A 129 21.99 13.49 3.04
CA TYR A 129 22.57 12.71 1.92
C TYR A 129 22.77 13.58 0.66
N LEU A 130 22.07 14.72 0.57
CA LEU A 130 22.22 15.73 -0.50
C LEU A 130 23.05 16.96 -0.07
N ARG A 131 23.29 17.16 1.24
CA ARG A 131 24.06 18.26 1.86
C ARG A 131 25.49 17.86 2.20
N THR A 132 25.79 16.57 2.35
CA THR A 132 27.18 16.10 2.46
C THR A 132 27.79 16.01 1.05
N HIS A 133 28.23 17.16 0.52
CA HIS A 133 29.20 17.30 -0.58
C HIS A 133 29.06 16.34 -1.79
N LYS A 134 27.85 16.11 -2.32
CA LYS A 134 27.70 15.56 -3.67
C LYS A 134 27.55 16.70 -4.66
N SER A 135 28.41 16.72 -5.67
CA SER A 135 28.31 17.65 -6.79
C SER A 135 26.89 17.61 -7.40
N GLU A 136 26.41 18.71 -7.95
CA GLU A 136 25.11 18.77 -8.64
C GLU A 136 25.01 17.68 -9.72
N THR A 137 26.14 17.40 -10.38
CA THR A 137 26.34 16.29 -11.31
C THR A 137 26.00 14.92 -10.71
N GLU A 138 26.43 14.62 -9.49
CA GLU A 138 26.12 13.35 -8.84
C GLU A 138 24.64 13.20 -8.51
N LYS A 139 23.97 14.30 -8.14
CA LYS A 139 22.52 14.30 -7.92
C LYS A 139 21.78 13.98 -9.21
N GLU A 140 22.20 14.59 -10.31
CA GLU A 140 21.62 14.34 -11.63
C GLU A 140 21.83 12.88 -12.09
N ILE A 141 23.00 12.29 -11.82
CA ILE A 141 23.27 10.88 -12.09
C ILE A 141 22.30 9.96 -11.34
N VAL A 142 22.06 10.24 -10.05
CA VAL A 142 21.11 9.48 -9.23
C VAL A 142 19.68 9.64 -9.74
N TYR A 143 19.25 10.85 -10.09
CA TYR A 143 17.92 11.06 -10.69
C TYR A 143 17.77 10.29 -12.00
N LYS A 144 18.78 10.32 -12.88
CA LYS A 144 18.76 9.58 -14.14
C LYS A 144 18.66 8.07 -13.93
N SER A 145 19.34 7.51 -12.92
CA SER A 145 19.19 6.08 -12.59
C SER A 145 17.79 5.77 -12.05
N GLU A 146 17.26 6.60 -11.15
CA GLU A 146 15.92 6.40 -10.60
C GLU A 146 14.82 6.56 -11.66
N PHE A 147 14.95 7.51 -12.58
CA PHE A 147 14.04 7.67 -13.72
C PHE A 147 14.04 6.46 -14.64
N LYS A 148 15.22 5.87 -14.92
CA LYS A 148 15.32 4.61 -15.68
C LYS A 148 14.67 3.44 -14.94
N ASN A 149 14.84 3.36 -13.62
CA ASN A 149 14.19 2.35 -12.80
C ASN A 149 12.66 2.50 -12.87
N PHE A 150 12.15 3.70 -12.64
CA PHE A 150 10.71 4.00 -12.72
C PHE A 150 10.12 3.71 -14.10
N GLU A 151 10.80 4.09 -15.17
CA GLU A 151 10.40 3.78 -16.55
C GLU A 151 10.35 2.25 -16.78
N SER A 152 11.31 1.51 -16.24
CA SER A 152 11.35 0.04 -16.32
C SER A 152 10.17 -0.59 -15.57
N ILE A 153 9.86 -0.08 -14.38
CA ILE A 153 8.68 -0.48 -13.59
C ILE A 153 7.39 -0.20 -14.37
N LEU A 154 7.22 1.01 -14.92
CA LEU A 154 6.03 1.37 -15.71
C LEU A 154 5.84 0.47 -16.94
N ARG A 155 6.93 0.01 -17.58
CA ARG A 155 6.85 -0.94 -18.71
C ARG A 155 6.25 -2.28 -18.32
N THR A 156 6.42 -2.74 -17.07
CA THR A 156 5.83 -4.01 -16.61
C THR A 156 4.29 -3.99 -16.59
N TYR A 157 3.68 -2.80 -16.51
CA TYR A 157 2.23 -2.65 -16.48
C TYR A 157 1.54 -2.79 -17.85
N SER A 158 2.30 -3.00 -18.93
CA SER A 158 1.81 -3.28 -20.29
C SER A 158 0.57 -2.44 -20.68
N LYS A 159 -0.59 -3.09 -20.86
CA LYS A 159 -1.87 -2.47 -21.27
C LYS A 159 -2.38 -1.42 -20.27
N LYS A 160 -1.98 -1.50 -19.00
CA LYS A 160 -2.39 -0.56 -17.94
C LYS A 160 -1.48 0.65 -17.81
N ARG A 161 -0.31 0.65 -18.47
CA ARG A 161 0.68 1.72 -18.36
C ARG A 161 0.06 3.09 -18.67
N ALA A 162 -0.60 3.24 -19.80
CA ALA A 162 -1.18 4.52 -20.23
C ALA A 162 -2.21 5.07 -19.21
N LYS A 163 -3.01 4.18 -18.60
CA LYS A 163 -3.97 4.55 -17.56
C LYS A 163 -3.28 5.06 -16.30
N ILE A 164 -2.22 4.37 -15.87
CA ILE A 164 -1.43 4.73 -14.69
C ILE A 164 -0.73 6.07 -14.91
N GLU A 165 -0.03 6.24 -16.04
CA GLU A 165 0.65 7.49 -16.40
C GLU A 165 -0.34 8.66 -16.41
N LEU A 166 -1.51 8.49 -17.03
CA LEU A 166 -2.55 9.51 -17.06
C LEU A 166 -3.08 9.85 -15.66
N CYS A 167 -3.34 8.85 -14.82
CA CYS A 167 -3.77 9.07 -13.44
C CYS A 167 -2.71 9.82 -12.62
N LEU A 168 -1.44 9.40 -12.70
CA LEU A 168 -0.34 10.06 -12.00
C LEU A 168 -0.28 11.54 -12.40
N LYS A 169 -0.33 11.83 -13.69
CA LYS A 169 -0.27 13.21 -14.17
C LYS A 169 -1.46 14.04 -13.69
N VAL A 170 -2.69 13.57 -13.86
CA VAL A 170 -3.90 14.32 -13.49
C VAL A 170 -3.99 14.52 -11.98
N ILE A 171 -3.72 13.48 -11.18
CA ILE A 171 -3.88 13.53 -9.72
C ILE A 171 -2.77 14.37 -9.08
N TYR A 172 -1.54 14.29 -9.59
CA TYR A 172 -0.41 15.11 -9.14
C TYR A 172 -0.30 16.45 -9.87
N ARG A 173 -1.33 16.85 -10.63
CA ARG A 173 -1.40 18.15 -11.33
C ARG A 173 -0.28 18.42 -12.35
N ILE A 174 0.39 17.39 -12.82
CA ILE A 174 1.40 17.46 -13.86
C ILE A 174 0.70 17.70 -15.20
N PRO A 175 1.18 18.63 -16.05
CA PRO A 175 0.62 18.87 -17.37
C PRO A 175 0.43 17.58 -18.19
N VAL A 176 -0.79 17.37 -18.67
CA VAL A 176 -1.13 16.26 -19.56
C VAL A 176 -1.07 16.77 -21.00
N ALA A 177 -0.36 16.05 -21.86
CA ALA A 177 -0.35 16.31 -23.28
C ALA A 177 -1.44 15.51 -23.98
N MET A 178 -1.92 16.00 -25.13
CA MET A 178 -2.91 15.28 -25.96
C MET A 178 -2.40 13.88 -26.35
N ALA A 179 -1.09 13.71 -26.52
CA ALA A 179 -0.47 12.41 -26.80
C ALA A 179 -0.65 11.39 -25.67
N ASP A 180 -0.64 11.83 -24.40
CA ASP A 180 -0.88 10.94 -23.25
C ASP A 180 -2.32 10.39 -23.28
N ILE A 181 -3.29 11.27 -23.58
CA ILE A 181 -4.70 10.92 -23.69
C ILE A 181 -4.93 9.95 -24.84
N LYS A 182 -4.39 10.26 -26.02
CA LYS A 182 -4.48 9.38 -27.21
C LYS A 182 -3.85 8.01 -26.97
N ARG A 183 -2.74 7.94 -26.23
CA ARG A 183 -2.09 6.66 -25.87
C ARG A 183 -2.99 5.77 -25.03
N TYR A 184 -3.88 6.34 -24.21
CA TYR A 184 -4.86 5.59 -23.43
C TYR A 184 -6.14 5.31 -24.23
N SER A 185 -6.78 6.34 -24.78
CA SER A 185 -8.13 6.23 -25.35
C SER A 185 -8.16 5.64 -26.76
N GLY A 186 -7.05 5.73 -27.50
CA GLY A 186 -6.98 5.38 -28.92
C GLY A 186 -7.89 6.23 -29.82
N SER A 187 -8.56 7.25 -29.30
CA SER A 187 -9.64 7.99 -29.97
C SER A 187 -9.34 9.48 -30.12
N ALA A 188 -9.89 10.06 -31.18
CA ALA A 188 -9.80 11.48 -31.53
C ALA A 188 -10.98 12.32 -31.01
N ASP A 189 -11.77 11.86 -30.03
CA ASP A 189 -12.85 12.68 -29.43
C ASP A 189 -12.27 13.88 -28.65
N GLU A 190 -12.12 15.01 -29.34
CA GLU A 190 -11.45 16.21 -28.84
C GLU A 190 -12.16 16.84 -27.64
N GLU A 191 -13.49 16.85 -27.62
CA GLU A 191 -14.27 17.52 -26.57
C GLU A 191 -13.99 16.92 -25.20
N LYS A 192 -14.04 15.58 -25.09
CA LYS A 192 -13.78 14.90 -23.82
C LYS A 192 -12.31 14.85 -23.45
N ASN A 193 -11.44 14.82 -24.46
CA ASN A 193 -10.00 14.92 -24.23
C ASN A 193 -9.65 16.29 -23.64
N ASN A 194 -10.32 17.36 -24.11
CA ASN A 194 -10.15 18.72 -23.56
C ASN A 194 -10.57 18.83 -22.09
N GLU A 195 -11.55 18.05 -21.64
CA GLU A 195 -11.93 18.03 -20.22
C GLU A 195 -10.78 17.52 -19.34
N ILE A 196 -10.06 16.48 -19.76
CA ILE A 196 -8.91 15.94 -19.03
C ILE A 196 -7.71 16.90 -19.09
N LEU A 197 -7.46 17.53 -20.25
CA LEU A 197 -6.40 18.54 -20.38
C LEU A 197 -6.59 19.71 -19.40
N LYS A 198 -7.83 20.18 -19.22
CA LYS A 198 -8.15 21.26 -18.28
C LYS A 198 -7.95 20.90 -16.80
N LEU A 199 -7.93 19.60 -16.46
CA LEU A 199 -7.68 19.16 -15.08
C LEU A 199 -6.21 19.22 -14.71
N SER A 200 -5.33 18.99 -15.68
CA SER A 200 -3.89 19.06 -15.50
C SER A 200 -3.38 20.49 -15.64
N GLY A 201 -2.51 20.93 -14.74
CA GLY A 201 -1.85 22.24 -14.85
C GLY A 201 -2.74 23.48 -14.66
N SER A 202 -4.04 23.35 -14.33
CA SER A 202 -4.86 24.50 -14.00
C SER A 202 -4.58 25.00 -12.58
N ASN A 203 -4.39 26.32 -12.44
CA ASN A 203 -4.32 27.00 -11.15
C ASN A 203 -5.68 27.07 -10.44
N GLU A 204 -6.73 26.55 -11.08
CA GLU A 204 -8.06 26.47 -10.49
C GLU A 204 -8.06 25.48 -9.33
N LYS A 205 -8.73 25.87 -8.23
CA LYS A 205 -8.91 25.04 -7.04
C LYS A 205 -9.92 23.92 -7.32
N VAL A 206 -9.57 22.99 -8.21
CA VAL A 206 -10.31 21.75 -8.41
C VAL A 206 -10.07 20.86 -7.20
N THR A 207 -11.10 20.21 -6.67
CA THR A 207 -10.96 19.27 -5.56
C THR A 207 -10.55 17.89 -6.06
N ASN A 208 -9.93 17.08 -5.19
CA ASN A 208 -9.63 15.68 -5.53
C ASN A 208 -10.89 14.88 -5.90
N GLN A 209 -12.03 15.20 -5.27
CA GLN A 209 -13.31 14.58 -5.58
C GLN A 209 -13.74 14.83 -7.03
N GLU A 210 -13.64 16.08 -7.51
CA GLU A 210 -13.96 16.44 -8.89
C GLU A 210 -12.98 15.80 -9.89
N ILE A 211 -11.70 15.71 -9.54
CA ILE A 211 -10.71 14.97 -10.35
C ILE A 211 -11.15 13.52 -10.54
N TYR A 212 -11.47 12.83 -9.44
CA TYR A 212 -11.88 11.43 -9.51
C TYR A 212 -13.20 11.26 -10.25
N GLU A 213 -14.14 12.18 -10.11
CA GLU A 213 -15.39 12.16 -10.86
C GLU A 213 -15.14 12.25 -12.37
N LYS A 214 -14.33 13.21 -12.81
CA LYS A 214 -14.01 13.40 -14.23
C LYS A 214 -13.19 12.24 -14.81
N LEU A 215 -12.18 11.76 -14.08
CA LEU A 215 -11.42 10.57 -14.46
C LEU A 215 -12.32 9.33 -14.57
N THR A 216 -13.27 9.17 -13.65
CA THR A 216 -14.19 8.03 -13.65
C THR A 216 -15.10 8.05 -14.86
N ARG A 217 -15.71 9.20 -15.19
CA ARG A 217 -16.50 9.38 -16.41
C ARG A 217 -15.67 9.08 -17.66
N PHE A 218 -14.45 9.60 -17.71
CA PHE A 218 -13.52 9.37 -18.83
C PHE A 218 -13.18 7.89 -19.00
N PHE A 219 -12.77 7.19 -17.95
CA PHE A 219 -12.42 5.76 -18.02
C PHE A 219 -13.61 4.86 -18.30
N ASN A 220 -14.76 5.12 -17.68
CA ASN A 220 -15.97 4.33 -17.90
C ASN A 220 -16.41 4.33 -19.36
N LYS A 221 -16.26 5.47 -20.05
CA LYS A 221 -16.55 5.60 -21.47
C LYS A 221 -15.64 4.70 -22.32
N TYR A 222 -14.33 4.76 -22.13
CA TYR A 222 -13.37 4.03 -22.98
C TYR A 222 -13.21 2.56 -22.62
N GLU A 223 -13.49 2.18 -21.37
CA GLU A 223 -13.42 0.78 -20.91
C GLU A 223 -14.76 0.05 -21.00
N ASN A 224 -15.84 0.74 -21.39
CA ASN A 224 -17.22 0.25 -21.35
C ASN A 224 -17.58 -0.34 -19.97
N ARG A 225 -17.32 0.43 -18.92
CA ARG A 225 -17.54 0.04 -17.50
C ARG A 225 -18.35 1.09 -16.77
N GLN A 226 -18.88 0.73 -15.60
CA GLN A 226 -19.60 1.64 -14.71
C GLN A 226 -18.97 1.65 -13.32
N ASN A 227 -17.68 1.98 -13.25
CA ASN A 227 -17.00 2.12 -11.97
C ASN A 227 -17.50 3.36 -11.22
N SER A 228 -17.52 3.29 -9.89
CA SER A 228 -17.75 4.47 -9.04
C SER A 228 -16.47 5.28 -8.87
N ASN A 229 -16.61 6.55 -8.46
CA ASN A 229 -15.47 7.43 -8.17
C ASN A 229 -14.53 6.82 -7.11
N ASP A 230 -15.10 6.20 -6.08
CA ASP A 230 -14.33 5.52 -5.03
C ASP A 230 -13.57 4.28 -5.55
N ALA A 231 -14.10 3.58 -6.56
CA ALA A 231 -13.42 2.46 -7.18
C ALA A 231 -12.16 2.91 -7.93
N ILE A 232 -12.23 4.02 -8.67
CA ILE A 232 -11.05 4.59 -9.35
C ILE A 232 -10.03 5.11 -8.35
N ARG A 233 -10.48 5.78 -7.27
CA ARG A 233 -9.60 6.24 -6.18
C ARG A 233 -8.85 5.07 -5.54
N LYS A 234 -9.55 4.03 -5.10
CA LYS A 234 -8.94 2.83 -4.49
C LYS A 234 -8.00 2.11 -5.45
N TRP A 235 -8.39 2.02 -6.73
CA TRP A 235 -7.54 1.44 -7.76
C TRP A 235 -6.24 2.23 -7.93
N PHE A 236 -6.31 3.57 -7.97
CA PHE A 236 -5.12 4.42 -8.06
C PHE A 236 -4.26 4.30 -6.81
N GLU A 237 -4.83 4.41 -5.62
CA GLU A 237 -4.10 4.25 -4.35
C GLU A 237 -3.37 2.91 -4.27
N GLN A 238 -4.04 1.83 -4.70
CA GLN A 238 -3.42 0.52 -4.79
C GLN A 238 -2.22 0.52 -5.76
N LYS A 239 -2.38 1.12 -6.95
CA LYS A 239 -1.31 1.16 -7.96
C LYS A 239 -0.14 2.02 -7.54
N THR A 240 -0.39 3.16 -6.91
CA THR A 240 0.66 4.00 -6.33
C THR A 240 1.41 3.25 -5.22
N GLY A 241 0.71 2.51 -4.36
CA GLY A 241 1.34 1.66 -3.34
C GLY A 241 2.23 0.57 -3.95
N GLU A 242 1.79 -0.08 -5.03
CA GLU A 242 2.61 -1.04 -5.77
C GLU A 242 3.83 -0.39 -6.41
N LEU A 243 3.69 0.78 -7.04
CA LEU A 243 4.81 1.53 -7.64
C LEU A 243 5.85 1.93 -6.60
N ILE A 244 5.40 2.44 -5.45
CA ILE A 244 6.29 2.80 -4.32
C ILE A 244 7.04 1.57 -3.82
N MET A 245 6.34 0.44 -3.63
CA MET A 245 6.96 -0.81 -3.20
C MET A 245 8.04 -1.27 -4.20
N LEU A 246 7.77 -1.18 -5.51
CA LEU A 246 8.72 -1.57 -6.55
C LEU A 246 9.91 -0.60 -6.64
N MET A 247 9.68 0.71 -6.49
CA MET A 247 10.73 1.72 -6.45
C MET A 247 11.63 1.54 -5.23
N ASN A 248 11.07 1.17 -4.08
CA ASN A 248 11.84 0.88 -2.88
C ASN A 248 12.68 -0.38 -3.03
N GLY A 249 12.23 -1.37 -3.81
CA GLY A 249 12.95 -2.62 -4.03
C GLY A 249 12.79 -3.64 -2.89
N ASN A 250 13.34 -4.84 -3.10
CA ASN A 250 13.40 -5.91 -2.10
C ASN A 250 14.73 -6.67 -2.21
N PRO A 251 15.73 -6.46 -1.31
CA PRO A 251 15.64 -5.63 -0.10
C PRO A 251 15.56 -4.12 -0.42
N PRO A 252 14.98 -3.28 0.48
CA PRO A 252 14.81 -1.85 0.23
C PRO A 252 16.13 -1.12 -0.06
N GLN A 253 16.20 -0.48 -1.23
CA GLN A 253 17.29 0.41 -1.67
C GLN A 253 16.89 1.89 -1.60
N ALA A 254 15.59 2.17 -1.63
CA ALA A 254 15.02 3.52 -1.49
C ALA A 254 13.88 3.53 -0.46
N PHE A 255 13.46 4.73 -0.07
CA PHE A 255 12.47 4.97 0.98
C PHE A 255 11.39 5.96 0.53
N TYR A 256 10.83 5.71 -0.66
CA TYR A 256 9.66 6.43 -1.14
C TYR A 256 8.45 6.17 -0.23
N ASN A 257 7.78 7.26 0.11
CA ASN A 257 6.43 7.28 0.66
C ASN A 257 5.53 8.03 -0.34
N THR A 258 4.24 8.19 -0.05
CA THR A 258 3.30 8.82 -1.00
C THR A 258 3.72 10.24 -1.42
N GLU A 259 4.26 11.02 -0.49
CA GLU A 259 4.66 12.42 -0.72
C GLU A 259 5.98 12.51 -1.50
N THR A 260 7.00 11.77 -1.08
CA THR A 260 8.29 11.76 -1.79
C THR A 260 8.19 11.11 -3.16
N PHE A 261 7.28 10.13 -3.34
CA PHE A 261 6.96 9.55 -4.63
C PHE A 261 6.25 10.56 -5.55
N GLN A 262 5.30 11.34 -5.03
CA GLN A 262 4.66 12.41 -5.81
C GLN A 262 5.72 13.40 -6.33
N TYR A 263 6.59 13.92 -5.44
CA TYR A 263 7.66 14.83 -5.84
C TYR A 263 8.59 14.21 -6.91
N PHE A 264 8.96 12.94 -6.72
CA PHE A 264 9.76 12.21 -7.70
C PHE A 264 9.08 12.10 -9.07
N VAL A 265 7.77 11.80 -9.09
CA VAL A 265 6.98 11.69 -10.33
C VAL A 265 6.86 13.05 -11.03
N GLU A 266 6.67 14.14 -10.28
CA GLU A 266 6.71 15.51 -10.81
C GLU A 266 8.05 15.77 -11.52
N LYS A 267 9.17 15.53 -10.83
CA LYS A 267 10.52 15.68 -11.41
C LYS A 267 10.79 14.79 -12.63
N TYR A 268 10.30 13.55 -12.61
CA TYR A 268 10.42 12.64 -13.73
C TYR A 268 9.72 13.19 -14.99
N TYR A 269 8.53 13.77 -14.85
CA TYR A 269 7.80 14.32 -15.99
C TYR A 269 8.29 15.69 -16.42
N ASP A 270 8.79 16.52 -15.51
CA ASP A 270 9.49 17.77 -15.85
C ASP A 270 10.69 17.48 -16.78
N ASN A 271 11.54 16.51 -16.40
CA ASN A 271 12.71 16.12 -17.20
C ASN A 271 12.35 15.48 -18.55
N LYS A 272 11.14 14.90 -18.69
CA LYS A 272 10.68 14.30 -19.94
C LYS A 272 10.08 15.32 -20.92
N MET A 273 9.77 16.53 -20.43
CA MET A 273 9.24 17.63 -21.24
C MET A 273 10.35 18.52 -21.82
N GLU A 274 11.58 18.40 -21.30
CA GLU A 274 12.81 18.95 -21.91
C GLU A 274 13.26 18.14 -23.13
#